data_AF-A0A6L3T1M9-F1
#
_entry.id   AF-A0A6L3T1M9-F1
#
_cell.length_a   1.000
_cell.length_b   1.000
_cell.length_c   1.000
_cell.angle_alpha   90.00
_cell.angle_beta   90.00
_cell.angle_gamma   90.00
#
_symmetry.space_group_name_H-M   'P 1'
#
loop_
_entity.id
_entity.type
_entity.pdbx_description
1 polymer ?
#
loop_
_entity_poly.entity_id
_entity_poly.type
_entity_poly.pdbx_seq_one_letter_code
_entity_poly.pdbx_strand_id
1 'polypeptide(L)'
;MLPGRRRLRAARILRLLATFVILACAVVAATFVWSYYVTAPWTRDGRVRVQVASVAPQVSGQIVALRVTDNQTVRRGDVLYKIDPFDFEVSIASAEAELKNREADLDVKRTQAARREALTTLSTSVEEKQQFLGTAKIAEAALESAKAQLAQAKINLERTEVRSPVNGRVTNLLLRNGDYATRGSVNIAVIDTDSFWIDGYFEETKMSHIRVGDTAEVALIGFDPLIRGTVESITLGISTPNAAPSTQGLPAVDPIYTWVRLAQRVPVRIRIDEVPAGITLVAGMTCTVSVGERGAHFQDWLMAMRRRFTGASAPPPTQ
;
A
#
# COMPACT_ATOMS: atom_id res chain seq x y z
N MET A 1 -55.50 58.61 39.65
CA MET A 1 -55.04 58.19 38.29
C MET A 1 -54.08 57.03 38.41
N LEU A 2 -54.29 55.95 37.64
CA LEU A 2 -53.74 54.60 37.82
C LEU A 2 -52.25 54.45 37.40
N PRO A 3 -51.33 54.00 38.28
CA PRO A 3 -49.98 53.54 37.88
C PRO A 3 -49.83 52.00 37.89
N GLY A 4 -50.91 51.21 37.98
CA GLY A 4 -50.85 49.75 38.16
C GLY A 4 -50.73 48.91 36.88
N ARG A 5 -51.04 49.45 35.70
CA ARG A 5 -51.06 48.66 34.43
C ARG A 5 -49.69 48.45 33.80
N ARG A 6 -48.68 49.25 34.13
CA ARG A 6 -47.33 49.14 33.53
C ARG A 6 -46.48 48.00 34.14
N ARG A 7 -46.55 47.77 35.46
CA ARG A 7 -45.79 46.69 36.12
C ARG A 7 -46.24 45.29 35.71
N LEU A 8 -47.55 45.07 35.53
CA LEU A 8 -48.11 43.79 35.08
C LEU A 8 -47.79 43.49 33.60
N ARG A 9 -47.69 44.52 32.75
CA ARG A 9 -47.24 44.37 31.35
C ARG A 9 -45.74 44.08 31.28
N ALA A 10 -44.93 44.74 32.09
CA ALA A 10 -43.48 44.49 32.17
C ALA A 10 -43.17 43.05 32.63
N ALA A 11 -43.89 42.53 33.65
CA ALA A 11 -43.73 41.15 34.11
C ALA A 11 -44.17 40.11 33.06
N ARG A 12 -45.22 40.39 32.27
CA ARG A 12 -45.62 39.53 31.14
C ARG A 12 -44.61 39.55 29.99
N ILE A 13 -44.09 40.73 29.66
CA ILE A 13 -43.04 40.88 28.63
C ILE A 13 -41.75 40.17 29.06
N LEU A 14 -41.36 40.26 30.33
CA LEU A 14 -40.20 39.57 30.88
C LEU A 14 -40.36 38.04 30.83
N ARG A 15 -41.55 37.52 31.15
CA ARG A 15 -41.85 36.07 31.02
C ARG A 15 -41.81 35.61 29.57
N LEU A 16 -42.39 36.38 28.64
CA LEU A 16 -42.34 36.05 27.20
C LEU A 16 -40.91 36.08 26.67
N LEU A 17 -40.10 37.06 27.07
CA LEU A 17 -38.67 37.10 26.75
C LEU A 17 -37.93 35.89 27.32
N ALA A 18 -38.18 35.53 28.57
CA ALA A 18 -37.57 34.35 29.19
C ALA A 18 -37.94 33.05 28.43
N THR A 19 -39.22 32.85 28.08
CA THR A 19 -39.66 31.71 27.27
C THR A 19 -39.02 31.72 25.87
N PHE A 20 -38.89 32.89 25.24
CA PHE A 20 -38.24 33.02 23.94
C PHE A 20 -36.74 32.70 23.99
N VAL A 21 -36.05 33.15 25.05
CA VAL A 21 -34.64 32.82 25.28
C VAL A 21 -34.46 31.32 25.50
N ILE A 22 -35.32 30.68 26.31
CA ILE A 22 -35.27 29.23 26.51
C ILE A 22 -35.51 28.47 25.20
N LEU A 23 -36.51 28.90 24.40
CA LEU A 23 -36.78 28.31 23.09
C LEU A 23 -35.60 28.50 22.14
N ALA A 24 -34.98 29.68 22.11
CA ALA A 24 -33.80 29.95 21.30
C ALA A 24 -32.62 29.07 21.72
N CYS A 25 -32.35 28.93 23.02
CA CYS A 25 -31.33 28.01 23.55
C CYS A 25 -31.62 26.55 23.16
N ALA A 26 -32.88 26.11 23.24
CA ALA A 26 -33.27 24.75 22.85
C ALA A 26 -33.06 24.51 21.35
N VAL A 27 -33.37 25.47 20.50
CA VAL A 27 -33.13 25.39 19.05
C VAL A 27 -31.63 25.36 18.75
N VAL A 28 -30.81 26.17 19.44
CA VAL A 28 -29.35 26.14 19.30
C VAL A 28 -28.78 24.80 19.75
N ALA A 29 -29.23 24.26 20.88
CA ALA A 29 -28.80 22.94 21.35
C ALA A 29 -29.20 21.83 20.36
N ALA A 30 -30.43 21.85 19.85
CA ALA A 30 -30.92 20.87 18.88
C ALA A 30 -30.12 20.91 17.57
N THR A 31 -29.83 22.11 17.06
CA THR A 31 -29.00 22.27 15.84
C THR A 31 -27.55 21.84 16.06
N PHE A 32 -26.99 22.10 17.25
CA PHE A 32 -25.64 21.64 17.60
C PHE A 32 -25.55 20.11 17.68
N VAL A 33 -26.51 19.47 18.37
CA VAL A 33 -26.60 18.00 18.46
C VAL A 33 -26.81 17.40 17.07
N TRP A 34 -27.67 17.99 16.25
CA TRP A 34 -27.87 17.55 14.86
C TRP A 34 -26.58 17.60 14.06
N SER A 35 -25.83 18.72 14.11
CA SER A 35 -24.54 18.82 13.41
C SER A 35 -23.53 17.79 13.92
N TYR A 36 -23.46 17.58 15.23
CA TYR A 36 -22.50 16.63 15.81
C TYR A 36 -22.80 15.18 15.42
N TYR A 37 -24.06 14.79 15.36
CA TYR A 37 -24.42 13.40 15.04
C TYR A 37 -24.56 13.13 13.54
N VAL A 38 -25.04 14.11 12.76
CA VAL A 38 -25.42 13.91 11.36
C VAL A 38 -24.33 14.37 10.39
N THR A 39 -23.67 15.51 10.64
CA THR A 39 -22.72 16.10 9.67
C THR A 39 -21.27 15.86 10.03
N ALA A 40 -20.94 15.64 11.30
CA ALA A 40 -19.55 15.38 11.70
C ALA A 40 -19.04 14.08 11.04
N PRO A 41 -17.91 14.13 10.31
CA PRO A 41 -17.39 12.99 9.57
C PRO A 41 -16.64 12.06 10.52
N TRP A 42 -17.40 11.24 11.25
CA TRP A 42 -16.88 10.14 12.05
C TRP A 42 -17.55 8.81 11.68
N THR A 43 -16.81 7.72 11.87
CA THR A 43 -17.28 6.34 11.72
C THR A 43 -16.71 5.45 12.83
N ARG A 44 -17.51 4.48 13.27
CA ARG A 44 -17.06 3.40 14.18
C ARG A 44 -16.53 2.18 13.43
N ASP A 45 -16.73 2.14 12.12
CA ASP A 45 -16.28 1.05 11.28
C ASP A 45 -14.95 1.45 10.65
N GLY A 46 -13.91 1.45 11.47
CA GLY A 46 -12.53 1.61 11.03
C GLY A 46 -11.77 0.30 11.23
N ARG A 47 -10.85 -0.02 10.31
CA ARG A 47 -10.01 -1.21 10.40
C ARG A 47 -8.54 -0.90 10.14
N VAL A 48 -7.67 -1.38 11.02
CA VAL A 48 -6.23 -1.35 10.80
C VAL A 48 -5.88 -2.35 9.70
N ARG A 49 -5.09 -1.92 8.73
CA ARG A 49 -4.59 -2.71 7.61
C ARG A 49 -3.07 -2.60 7.54
N VAL A 50 -2.48 -3.54 6.82
CA VAL A 50 -1.03 -3.64 6.65
C VAL A 50 -0.73 -4.32 5.33
N GLN A 51 0.42 -4.02 4.72
CA GLN A 51 0.86 -4.75 3.55
C GLN A 51 1.46 -6.09 3.99
N VAL A 52 1.19 -7.12 3.20
CA VAL A 52 1.76 -8.45 3.41
C VAL A 52 2.65 -8.76 2.23
N ALA A 53 3.94 -8.92 2.49
CA ALA A 53 4.90 -9.36 1.51
C ALA A 53 4.82 -10.89 1.38
N SER A 54 4.28 -11.34 0.25
CA SER A 54 4.24 -12.74 -0.13
C SER A 54 5.59 -13.14 -0.75
N VAL A 55 6.40 -13.87 0.01
CA VAL A 55 7.74 -14.29 -0.41
C VAL A 55 7.66 -15.63 -1.13
N ALA A 56 8.02 -15.62 -2.41
CA ALA A 56 8.13 -16.79 -3.27
C ALA A 56 9.59 -16.99 -3.70
N PRO A 57 10.07 -18.24 -3.82
CA PRO A 57 11.42 -18.51 -4.28
C PRO A 57 11.53 -18.24 -5.79
N GLN A 58 12.72 -17.80 -6.22
CA GLN A 58 13.03 -17.59 -7.64
C GLN A 58 13.69 -18.82 -8.29
N VAL A 59 14.06 -19.83 -7.51
CA VAL A 59 14.57 -21.12 -7.97
C VAL A 59 13.82 -22.22 -7.23
N SER A 60 13.67 -23.39 -7.85
CA SER A 60 13.02 -24.52 -7.20
C SER A 60 14.08 -25.44 -6.58
N GLY A 61 13.73 -26.13 -5.50
CA GLY A 61 14.60 -27.13 -4.88
C GLY A 61 14.15 -27.49 -3.46
N GLN A 62 14.85 -28.43 -2.84
CA GLN A 62 14.55 -28.86 -1.47
C GLN A 62 15.04 -27.83 -0.44
N ILE A 63 14.28 -27.61 0.62
CA ILE A 63 14.66 -26.71 1.72
C ILE A 63 15.58 -27.46 2.69
N VAL A 64 16.84 -27.03 2.77
CA VAL A 64 17.85 -27.64 3.68
C VAL A 64 17.88 -26.97 5.05
N ALA A 65 17.54 -25.69 5.12
CA ALA A 65 17.55 -24.94 6.37
C ALA A 65 16.48 -23.84 6.40
N LEU A 66 15.60 -23.92 7.38
CA LEU A 66 14.66 -22.87 7.77
C LEU A 66 15.28 -22.07 8.91
N ARG A 67 15.49 -20.76 8.69
CA ARG A 67 16.16 -19.84 9.64
C ARG A 67 15.20 -18.93 10.39
N VAL A 68 13.91 -19.10 10.16
CA VAL A 68 12.87 -18.33 10.81
C VAL A 68 11.86 -19.24 11.47
N THR A 69 11.30 -18.77 12.57
CA THR A 69 10.14 -19.38 13.22
C THR A 69 8.89 -18.56 12.95
N ASP A 70 7.73 -19.18 13.13
CA ASP A 70 6.47 -18.44 13.07
C ASP A 70 6.47 -17.29 14.10
N ASN A 71 5.84 -16.17 13.76
CA ASN A 71 5.76 -14.98 14.62
C ASN A 71 7.09 -14.28 14.94
N GLN A 72 8.20 -14.66 14.30
CA GLN A 72 9.50 -14.01 14.48
C GLN A 72 9.60 -12.67 13.73
N THR A 73 10.24 -11.69 14.34
CA THR A 73 10.61 -10.43 13.69
C THR A 73 11.83 -10.62 12.80
N VAL A 74 11.74 -10.16 11.56
CA VAL A 74 12.77 -10.19 10.52
C VAL A 74 12.98 -8.80 9.95
N ARG A 75 14.21 -8.50 9.53
CA ARG A 75 14.54 -7.28 8.80
C ARG A 75 14.67 -7.57 7.31
N ARG A 76 14.58 -6.51 6.52
CA ARG A 76 14.84 -6.56 5.09
C ARG A 76 16.24 -7.14 4.83
N GLY A 77 16.30 -8.18 4.01
CA GLY A 77 17.54 -8.89 3.65
C GLY A 77 17.86 -10.11 4.53
N ASP A 78 17.16 -10.31 5.65
CA ASP A 78 17.34 -11.50 6.49
C ASP A 78 16.98 -12.76 5.72
N VAL A 79 17.82 -13.80 5.83
CA VAL A 79 17.57 -15.10 5.18
C VAL A 79 16.45 -15.82 5.91
N LEU A 80 15.37 -16.10 5.21
CA LEU A 80 14.22 -16.83 5.73
C LEU A 80 14.49 -18.35 5.68
N TYR A 81 14.88 -18.85 4.51
CA TYR A 81 15.25 -20.25 4.33
C TYR A 81 16.26 -20.41 3.19
N LYS A 82 16.90 -21.58 3.17
CA LYS A 82 17.88 -21.99 2.17
C LYS A 82 17.37 -23.19 1.39
N ILE A 83 17.44 -23.06 0.08
CA ILE A 83 17.29 -24.17 -0.86
C ILE A 83 18.65 -24.87 -0.99
N ASP A 84 18.65 -26.17 -1.23
CA ASP A 84 19.86 -26.96 -1.48
C ASP A 84 20.72 -26.32 -2.60
N PRO A 85 21.96 -25.90 -2.30
CA PRO A 85 22.83 -25.27 -3.29
C PRO A 85 23.52 -26.26 -4.22
N PHE A 86 23.50 -27.58 -3.93
CA PHE A 86 24.37 -28.56 -4.59
C PHE A 86 24.29 -28.52 -6.12
N ASP A 87 23.08 -28.59 -6.69
CA ASP A 87 22.88 -28.54 -8.15
C ASP A 87 23.35 -27.22 -8.76
N PHE A 88 23.23 -26.11 -8.02
CA PHE A 88 23.65 -24.78 -8.47
C PHE A 88 25.17 -24.60 -8.40
N GLU A 89 25.83 -25.17 -7.38
CA GLU A 89 27.30 -25.20 -7.29
C GLU A 89 27.91 -26.02 -8.44
N VAL A 90 27.32 -27.19 -8.76
CA VAL A 90 27.73 -27.99 -9.92
C VAL A 90 27.51 -27.23 -11.23
N SER A 91 26.41 -26.48 -11.35
CA SER A 91 26.15 -25.63 -12.53
C SER A 91 27.14 -24.48 -12.66
N ILE A 92 27.66 -23.93 -11.56
CA ILE A 92 28.73 -22.93 -11.60
C ILE A 92 30.02 -23.58 -12.07
N ALA A 93 30.39 -24.72 -11.50
CA ALA A 93 31.62 -25.42 -11.86
C ALA A 93 31.65 -25.79 -13.36
N SER A 94 30.54 -26.27 -13.92
CA SER A 94 30.44 -26.58 -15.35
C SER A 94 30.49 -25.33 -16.24
N ALA A 95 29.85 -24.23 -15.83
CA ALA A 95 29.92 -22.96 -16.56
C ALA A 95 31.32 -22.32 -16.49
N GLU A 96 32.04 -22.46 -15.38
CA GLU A 96 33.44 -22.01 -15.27
C GLU A 96 34.39 -22.82 -16.15
N ALA A 97 34.16 -24.14 -16.27
CA ALA A 97 34.92 -24.98 -17.18
C ALA A 97 34.67 -24.58 -18.65
N GLU A 98 33.42 -24.32 -19.02
CA GLU A 98 33.07 -23.88 -20.37
C GLU A 98 33.66 -22.50 -20.68
N LEU A 99 33.63 -21.57 -19.72
CA LEU A 99 34.28 -20.27 -19.86
C LEU A 99 35.77 -20.44 -20.19
N LYS A 100 36.50 -21.25 -19.41
CA LYS A 100 37.92 -21.52 -19.67
C LYS A 100 38.17 -22.16 -21.04
N ASN A 101 37.30 -23.07 -21.47
CA ASN A 101 37.39 -23.66 -22.81
C ASN A 101 37.23 -22.60 -23.91
N ARG A 102 36.28 -21.68 -23.77
CA ARG A 102 36.05 -20.59 -24.75
C ARG A 102 37.15 -19.54 -24.72
N GLU A 103 37.72 -19.24 -23.55
CA GLU A 103 38.89 -18.37 -23.44
C GLU A 103 40.08 -18.95 -24.20
N ALA A 104 40.35 -20.25 -24.03
CA ALA A 104 41.42 -20.94 -24.75
C ALA A 104 41.17 -21.00 -26.26
N ASP A 105 39.93 -21.29 -26.71
CA ASP A 105 39.60 -21.28 -28.14
C ASP A 105 39.78 -19.89 -28.75
N LEU A 106 39.32 -18.84 -28.07
CA LEU A 106 39.49 -17.45 -28.52
C LEU A 106 40.97 -17.10 -28.67
N ASP A 107 41.82 -17.48 -27.72
CA ASP A 107 43.27 -17.23 -27.78
C ASP A 107 43.90 -17.90 -29.01
N VAL A 108 43.54 -19.16 -29.28
CA VAL A 108 43.99 -19.88 -30.48
C VAL A 108 43.51 -19.18 -31.77
N LYS A 109 42.24 -18.80 -31.86
CA LYS A 109 41.69 -18.14 -33.06
C LYS A 109 42.24 -16.73 -33.26
N ARG A 110 42.43 -15.95 -32.20
CA ARG A 110 43.06 -14.62 -32.25
C ARG A 110 44.52 -14.71 -32.69
N THR A 111 45.28 -15.66 -32.12
CA THR A 111 46.69 -15.87 -32.51
C THR A 111 46.80 -16.33 -33.96
N GLN A 112 45.89 -17.20 -34.42
CA GLN A 112 45.83 -17.60 -35.84
C GLN A 112 45.50 -16.43 -36.77
N ALA A 113 44.52 -15.60 -36.40
CA ALA A 113 44.17 -14.40 -37.17
C ALA A 113 45.33 -13.40 -37.25
N ALA A 114 45.98 -13.09 -36.11
CA ALA A 114 47.13 -12.19 -36.06
C ALA A 114 48.32 -12.70 -36.88
N ARG A 115 48.59 -14.01 -36.84
CA ARG A 115 49.64 -14.64 -37.67
C ARG A 115 49.37 -14.49 -39.16
N ARG A 116 48.11 -14.69 -39.58
CA ARG A 116 47.70 -14.56 -40.99
C ARG A 116 47.68 -13.11 -41.47
N GLU A 117 47.36 -12.19 -40.58
CA GLU A 117 47.39 -10.75 -40.88
C GLU A 117 48.81 -10.27 -41.17
N ALA A 118 49.79 -10.72 -40.37
CA ALA A 118 51.21 -10.37 -40.50
C ALA A 118 51.90 -10.91 -41.78
N LEU A 119 51.30 -11.87 -42.48
CA LEU A 119 51.81 -12.38 -43.76
C LEU A 119 51.51 -11.38 -44.89
N THR A 120 52.48 -11.15 -45.78
CA THR A 120 52.36 -10.26 -46.95
C THR A 120 51.28 -10.74 -47.93
N THR A 121 50.64 -9.82 -48.65
CA THR A 121 49.53 -10.09 -49.60
C THR A 121 49.88 -11.07 -50.72
N LEU A 122 51.17 -11.28 -50.99
CA LEU A 122 51.67 -12.28 -51.95
C LEU A 122 51.48 -13.74 -51.47
N SER A 123 51.24 -13.96 -50.17
CA SER A 123 51.21 -15.30 -49.56
C SER A 123 49.87 -15.69 -48.92
N THR A 124 48.87 -14.80 -48.86
CA THR A 124 47.55 -15.07 -48.25
C THR A 124 46.51 -14.16 -48.89
N SER A 125 45.36 -14.72 -49.30
CA SER A 125 44.27 -13.96 -49.93
C SER A 125 43.55 -13.06 -48.93
N VAL A 126 42.89 -11.99 -49.42
CA VAL A 126 42.12 -11.08 -48.56
C VAL A 126 40.93 -11.80 -47.92
N GLU A 127 40.32 -12.72 -48.67
CA GLU A 127 39.21 -13.57 -48.23
C GLU A 127 39.64 -14.47 -47.07
N GLU A 128 40.83 -15.08 -47.16
CA GLU A 128 41.36 -15.93 -46.08
C GLU A 128 41.61 -15.11 -44.80
N LYS A 129 42.19 -13.90 -44.91
CA LYS A 129 42.35 -12.99 -43.76
C LYS A 129 41.00 -12.63 -43.13
N GLN A 130 40.01 -12.29 -43.95
CA GLN A 130 38.66 -11.98 -43.48
C GLN A 130 37.99 -13.18 -42.81
N GLN A 131 38.20 -14.39 -43.32
CA GLN A 131 37.67 -15.62 -42.72
C GLN A 131 38.25 -15.84 -41.32
N PHE A 132 39.58 -15.72 -41.15
CA PHE A 132 40.20 -15.88 -39.83
C PHE A 132 39.76 -14.79 -38.84
N LEU A 133 39.70 -13.53 -39.27
CA LEU A 133 39.15 -12.43 -38.45
C LEU A 133 37.69 -12.69 -38.06
N GLY A 134 36.88 -13.20 -39.00
CA GLY A 134 35.50 -13.61 -38.74
C GLY A 134 35.41 -14.73 -37.71
N THR A 135 36.25 -15.77 -37.81
CA THR A 135 36.27 -16.86 -36.82
C THR A 135 36.71 -16.40 -35.44
N ALA A 136 37.66 -15.47 -35.34
CA ALA A 136 38.07 -14.87 -34.07
C ALA A 136 36.93 -14.05 -33.44
N LYS A 137 36.17 -13.29 -34.24
CA LYS A 137 34.98 -12.57 -33.78
C LYS A 137 33.87 -13.52 -33.31
N ILE A 138 33.67 -14.65 -33.99
CA ILE A 138 32.70 -15.68 -33.56
C ILE A 138 33.13 -16.29 -32.22
N ALA A 139 34.42 -16.61 -32.05
CA ALA A 139 34.95 -17.12 -30.80
C ALA A 139 34.81 -16.09 -29.65
N GLU A 140 34.96 -14.80 -29.95
CA GLU A 140 34.74 -13.73 -28.98
C GLU A 140 33.28 -13.65 -28.55
N ALA A 141 32.34 -13.74 -29.49
CA ALA A 141 30.92 -13.82 -29.16
C ALA A 141 30.57 -15.08 -28.34
N ALA A 142 31.21 -16.21 -28.63
CA ALA A 142 31.04 -17.45 -27.86
C ALA A 142 31.58 -17.31 -26.42
N LEU A 143 32.72 -16.63 -26.24
CA LEU A 143 33.26 -16.30 -24.92
C LEU A 143 32.29 -15.43 -24.12
N GLU A 144 31.75 -14.37 -24.72
CA GLU A 144 30.77 -13.51 -24.04
C GLU A 144 29.50 -14.27 -23.66
N SER A 145 29.04 -15.22 -24.50
CA SER A 145 27.93 -16.11 -24.13
C SER A 145 28.27 -16.99 -22.91
N ALA A 146 29.47 -17.57 -22.85
CA ALA A 146 29.90 -18.38 -21.70
C ALA A 146 30.02 -17.54 -20.42
N LYS A 147 30.50 -16.30 -20.49
CA LYS A 147 30.49 -15.36 -19.36
C LYS A 147 29.08 -15.09 -18.85
N ALA A 148 28.12 -14.87 -19.75
CA ALA A 148 26.72 -14.66 -19.39
C ALA A 148 26.10 -15.90 -18.73
N GLN A 149 26.43 -17.10 -19.21
CA GLN A 149 25.99 -18.36 -18.59
C GLN A 149 26.54 -18.53 -17.17
N LEU A 150 27.83 -18.22 -16.96
CA LEU A 150 28.42 -18.24 -15.63
C LEU A 150 27.76 -17.23 -14.68
N ALA A 151 27.51 -16.00 -15.15
CA ALA A 151 26.80 -14.98 -14.37
C ALA A 151 25.38 -15.46 -13.99
N GLN A 152 24.67 -16.09 -14.92
CA GLN A 152 23.33 -16.64 -14.65
C GLN A 152 23.37 -17.77 -13.61
N ALA A 153 24.36 -18.66 -13.67
CA ALA A 153 24.56 -19.73 -12.69
C ALA A 153 24.83 -19.16 -11.29
N LYS A 154 25.69 -18.13 -11.19
CA LYS A 154 25.97 -17.42 -9.92
C LYS A 154 24.73 -16.76 -9.32
N ILE A 155 23.93 -16.06 -10.14
CA ILE A 155 22.67 -15.46 -9.69
C ILE A 155 21.69 -16.54 -9.21
N ASN A 156 21.63 -17.69 -9.88
CA ASN A 156 20.77 -18.79 -9.44
C ASN A 156 21.21 -19.36 -8.08
N LEU A 157 22.53 -19.47 -7.84
CA LEU A 157 23.07 -19.84 -6.53
C LEU A 157 22.69 -18.79 -5.47
N GLU A 158 22.84 -17.50 -5.74
CA GLU A 158 22.44 -16.44 -4.80
C GLU A 158 20.94 -16.51 -4.46
N ARG A 159 20.11 -16.87 -5.45
CA ARG A 159 18.65 -17.04 -5.30
C ARG A 159 18.25 -18.29 -4.50
N THR A 160 19.19 -19.17 -4.14
CA THR A 160 18.93 -20.29 -3.21
C THR A 160 18.67 -19.78 -1.79
N GLU A 161 19.23 -18.62 -1.44
CA GLU A 161 18.95 -17.95 -0.16
C GLU A 161 17.74 -17.02 -0.33
N VAL A 162 16.58 -17.45 0.15
CA VAL A 162 15.36 -16.65 0.09
C VAL A 162 15.35 -15.67 1.25
N ARG A 163 15.33 -14.37 0.94
CA ARG A 163 15.44 -13.27 1.91
C ARG A 163 14.12 -12.52 2.08
N SER A 164 13.93 -11.87 3.22
CA SER A 164 12.80 -10.98 3.45
C SER A 164 12.92 -9.70 2.61
N PRO A 165 11.89 -9.30 1.83
CA PRO A 165 11.90 -8.05 1.07
C PRO A 165 11.58 -6.80 1.92
N VAL A 166 11.01 -6.98 3.11
CA VAL A 166 10.51 -5.93 4.01
C VAL A 166 10.95 -6.18 5.45
N ASN A 167 10.81 -5.17 6.31
CA ASN A 167 10.94 -5.33 7.74
C ASN A 167 9.59 -5.74 8.33
N GLY A 168 9.58 -6.75 9.19
CA GLY A 168 8.39 -7.03 9.96
C GLY A 168 8.34 -8.43 10.51
N ARG A 169 7.18 -9.07 10.46
CA ARG A 169 6.95 -10.31 11.22
C ARG A 169 6.42 -11.42 10.34
N VAL A 170 7.06 -12.59 10.43
CA VAL A 170 6.65 -13.80 9.72
C VAL A 170 5.30 -14.25 10.26
N THR A 171 4.37 -14.57 9.37
CA THR A 171 3.03 -15.07 9.71
C THR A 171 2.71 -16.35 8.96
N ASN A 172 2.03 -17.28 9.65
CA ASN A 172 1.53 -18.53 9.09
C ASN A 172 2.63 -19.37 8.41
N LEU A 173 3.74 -19.59 9.13
CA LEU A 173 4.84 -20.41 8.63
C LEU A 173 4.47 -21.90 8.63
N LEU A 174 4.16 -22.43 7.44
CA LEU A 174 3.80 -23.84 7.23
C LEU A 174 4.98 -24.71 6.77
N LEU A 175 6.04 -24.08 6.25
CA LEU A 175 7.22 -24.78 5.74
C LEU A 175 8.01 -25.48 6.84
N ARG A 176 8.63 -26.60 6.45
CA ARG A 176 9.54 -27.40 7.28
C ARG A 176 10.83 -27.70 6.51
N ASN A 177 11.89 -28.02 7.25
CA ASN A 177 13.10 -28.56 6.66
C ASN A 177 12.78 -29.87 5.94
N GLY A 178 13.25 -30.01 4.71
CA GLY A 178 12.98 -31.14 3.84
C GLY A 178 11.82 -30.92 2.85
N ASP A 179 10.99 -29.89 3.04
CA ASP A 179 9.94 -29.55 2.09
C ASP A 179 10.53 -29.08 0.75
N TYR A 180 9.74 -29.18 -0.32
CA TYR A 180 10.14 -28.74 -1.64
C TYR A 180 9.58 -27.36 -1.98
N ALA A 181 10.47 -26.42 -2.31
CA ALA A 181 10.11 -25.07 -2.69
C ALA A 181 9.98 -24.98 -4.22
N THR A 182 8.84 -24.45 -4.71
CA THR A 182 8.57 -24.30 -6.14
C THR A 182 8.65 -22.84 -6.55
N ARG A 183 9.40 -22.54 -7.62
CA ARG A 183 9.52 -21.20 -8.21
C ARG A 183 8.15 -20.54 -8.41
N GLY A 184 7.99 -19.32 -7.91
CA GLY A 184 6.77 -18.52 -8.08
C GLY A 184 5.62 -18.88 -7.14
N SER A 185 5.73 -19.98 -6.38
CA SER A 185 4.75 -20.29 -5.33
C SER A 185 5.08 -19.53 -4.04
N VAL A 186 4.08 -18.89 -3.43
CA VAL A 186 4.27 -18.19 -2.17
C VAL A 186 4.46 -19.22 -1.06
N ASN A 187 5.58 -19.10 -0.35
CA ASN A 187 5.99 -20.05 0.67
C ASN A 187 5.94 -19.44 2.08
N ILE A 188 6.21 -18.13 2.19
CA ILE A 188 6.19 -17.39 3.45
C ILE A 188 5.48 -16.06 3.25
N ALA A 189 4.67 -15.66 4.23
CA ALA A 189 4.12 -14.31 4.30
C ALA A 189 4.82 -13.52 5.41
N VAL A 190 5.24 -12.29 5.10
CA VAL A 190 5.82 -11.36 6.07
C VAL A 190 4.91 -10.14 6.15
N ILE A 191 4.41 -9.85 7.35
CA ILE A 191 3.64 -8.63 7.63
C ILE A 191 4.64 -7.48 7.72
N ASP A 192 4.48 -6.46 6.88
CA ASP A 192 5.37 -5.30 6.87
C ASP A 192 5.01 -4.33 8.01
N THR A 193 5.94 -4.13 8.93
CA THR A 193 5.68 -3.28 10.11
C THR A 193 5.71 -1.79 9.78
N ASP A 194 6.28 -1.41 8.64
CA ASP A 194 6.45 0.00 8.25
C ASP A 194 5.26 0.53 7.44
N SER A 195 4.31 -0.34 7.04
CA SER A 195 3.19 0.00 6.14
C SER A 195 1.82 -0.22 6.76
N PHE A 196 1.64 0.15 8.03
CA PHE A 196 0.30 0.20 8.63
C PHE A 196 -0.50 1.42 8.15
N TRP A 197 -1.77 1.21 7.83
CA TRP A 197 -2.75 2.26 7.57
C TRP A 197 -4.11 1.89 8.16
N ILE A 198 -5.04 2.84 8.16
CA ILE A 198 -6.41 2.64 8.65
C ILE A 198 -7.38 2.88 7.51
N ASP A 199 -8.28 1.92 7.28
CA ASP A 199 -9.44 2.11 6.41
C ASP A 199 -10.63 2.53 7.28
N GLY A 200 -11.13 3.75 7.11
CA GLY A 200 -12.37 4.21 7.72
C GLY A 200 -13.53 4.07 6.74
N TYR A 201 -14.58 3.36 7.11
CA TYR A 201 -15.78 3.17 6.28
C TYR A 201 -16.82 4.23 6.62
N PHE A 202 -16.86 5.32 5.85
CA PHE A 202 -17.75 6.47 6.07
C PHE A 202 -19.06 6.33 5.30
N GLU A 203 -20.15 6.87 5.84
CA GLU A 203 -21.43 6.95 5.11
C GLU A 203 -21.32 7.92 3.95
N GLU A 204 -21.89 7.56 2.80
CA GLU A 204 -21.95 8.40 1.60
C GLU A 204 -22.45 9.83 1.89
N THR A 205 -23.41 9.97 2.80
CA THR A 205 -23.97 11.26 3.26
C THR A 205 -22.94 12.19 3.89
N LYS A 206 -21.84 11.64 4.44
CA LYS A 206 -20.77 12.39 5.13
C LYS A 206 -19.59 12.71 4.21
N MET A 207 -19.55 12.17 2.99
CA MET A 207 -18.40 12.29 2.09
C MET A 207 -18.13 13.72 1.62
N SER A 208 -19.15 14.57 1.55
CA SER A 208 -19.00 16.00 1.19
C SER A 208 -18.16 16.79 2.20
N HIS A 209 -17.96 16.25 3.40
CA HIS A 209 -17.23 16.87 4.51
C HIS A 209 -15.82 16.28 4.71
N ILE A 210 -15.38 15.37 3.85
CA ILE A 210 -14.05 14.73 3.93
C ILE A 210 -13.25 15.12 2.69
N ARG A 211 -12.05 15.67 2.89
CA ARG A 211 -11.09 15.97 1.82
C ARG A 211 -9.78 15.24 2.04
N VAL A 212 -9.09 14.98 0.92
CA VAL A 212 -7.73 14.46 0.96
C VAL A 212 -6.81 15.51 1.61
N GLY A 213 -6.00 15.08 2.57
CA GLY A 213 -5.15 15.94 3.39
C GLY A 213 -5.75 16.35 4.73
N ASP A 214 -7.04 16.08 4.99
CA ASP A 214 -7.65 16.40 6.28
C ASP A 214 -7.00 15.58 7.41
N THR A 215 -6.87 16.20 8.59
CA THR A 215 -6.40 15.52 9.80
C THR A 215 -7.46 14.54 10.30
N ALA A 216 -7.05 13.35 10.69
CA ALA A 216 -7.90 12.31 11.25
C ALA A 216 -7.38 11.88 12.63
N GLU A 217 -8.32 11.69 13.54
CA GLU A 217 -8.08 11.12 14.85
C GLU A 217 -8.68 9.71 14.89
N VAL A 218 -7.88 8.74 15.32
CA VAL A 218 -8.28 7.34 15.37
C VAL A 218 -8.17 6.82 16.81
N ALA A 219 -9.27 6.31 17.32
CA ALA A 219 -9.35 5.63 18.60
C ALA A 219 -9.48 4.12 18.37
N LEU A 220 -8.47 3.35 18.76
CA LEU A 220 -8.55 1.89 18.76
C LEU A 220 -9.47 1.45 19.91
N ILE A 221 -10.27 0.39 19.73
CA ILE A 221 -11.18 -0.07 20.80
C ILE A 221 -10.40 -0.57 22.04
N GLY A 222 -9.22 -1.16 21.82
CA GLY A 222 -8.41 -1.75 22.89
C GLY A 222 -7.39 -0.81 23.54
N PHE A 223 -7.28 0.45 23.10
CA PHE A 223 -6.25 1.38 23.58
C PHE A 223 -6.83 2.78 23.80
N ASP A 224 -6.48 3.40 24.92
CA ASP A 224 -6.92 4.76 25.26
C ASP A 224 -6.25 5.87 24.43
N PRO A 225 -4.94 5.80 24.08
CA PRO A 225 -4.30 6.86 23.32
C PRO A 225 -4.86 6.95 21.90
N LEU A 226 -5.17 8.18 21.48
CA LEU A 226 -5.59 8.46 20.10
C LEU A 226 -4.37 8.47 19.17
N ILE A 227 -4.52 7.80 18.03
CA ILE A 227 -3.58 7.81 16.93
C ILE A 227 -3.94 8.97 16.01
N ARG A 228 -2.92 9.76 15.64
CA ARG A 228 -3.07 10.83 14.64
C ARG A 228 -2.72 10.31 13.26
N GLY A 229 -3.51 10.72 12.28
CA GLY A 229 -3.25 10.42 10.88
C GLY A 229 -3.77 11.51 9.96
N THR A 230 -3.50 11.33 8.68
CA THR A 230 -4.02 12.19 7.60
C THR A 230 -4.80 11.36 6.61
N VAL A 231 -5.89 11.93 6.07
CA VAL A 231 -6.62 11.34 4.96
C VAL A 231 -5.72 11.32 3.73
N GLU A 232 -5.29 10.14 3.32
CA GLU A 232 -4.39 9.96 2.18
C GLU A 232 -5.18 9.86 0.87
N SER A 233 -6.25 9.06 0.87
CA SER A 233 -7.07 8.87 -0.32
C SER A 233 -8.49 8.45 0.02
N ILE A 234 -9.40 8.78 -0.89
CA ILE A 234 -10.79 8.33 -0.85
C ILE A 234 -10.93 7.31 -1.98
N THR A 235 -11.48 6.14 -1.66
CA THR A 235 -11.65 5.08 -2.65
C THR A 235 -12.65 5.50 -3.72
N LEU A 236 -12.24 5.43 -4.99
CA LEU A 236 -13.05 5.85 -6.15
C LEU A 236 -13.96 4.74 -6.70
N GLY A 237 -13.80 3.50 -6.24
CA GLY A 237 -14.58 2.35 -6.71
C GLY A 237 -14.86 1.36 -5.58
N ILE A 238 -16.14 1.06 -5.36
CA ILE A 238 -16.60 0.03 -4.44
C ILE A 238 -17.14 -1.10 -5.31
N SER A 239 -16.60 -2.31 -5.17
CA SER A 239 -17.16 -3.49 -5.84
C SER A 239 -18.56 -3.74 -5.29
N THR A 240 -19.59 -3.52 -6.09
CA THR A 240 -20.96 -3.91 -5.75
C THR A 240 -21.07 -5.43 -5.96
N PRO A 241 -21.46 -6.21 -4.92
CA PRO A 241 -21.67 -7.66 -5.07
C PRO A 241 -22.64 -8.01 -6.20
N ASN A 242 -23.57 -7.09 -6.49
CA ASN A 242 -24.58 -7.18 -7.53
C ASN A 242 -24.11 -6.60 -8.87
N ALA A 243 -22.83 -6.50 -9.17
CA ALA A 243 -22.33 -6.08 -10.48
C ALA A 243 -21.29 -7.06 -11.02
N ALA A 244 -21.57 -8.36 -10.87
CA ALA A 244 -20.79 -9.39 -11.51
C ALA A 244 -20.98 -9.29 -13.04
N PRO A 245 -19.91 -9.34 -13.84
CA PRO A 245 -20.04 -9.43 -15.29
C PRO A 245 -20.75 -10.74 -15.64
N SER A 246 -21.85 -10.65 -16.39
CA SER A 246 -22.50 -11.84 -16.96
C SER A 246 -21.61 -12.46 -18.05
N THR A 247 -21.85 -13.72 -18.37
CA THR A 247 -21.17 -14.48 -19.44
C THR A 247 -21.24 -13.82 -20.82
N GLN A 248 -22.11 -12.81 -21.01
CA GLN A 248 -22.28 -12.05 -22.25
C GLN A 248 -21.57 -10.68 -22.24
N GLY A 249 -20.74 -10.40 -21.22
CA GLY A 249 -20.02 -9.12 -21.08
C GLY A 249 -20.89 -7.94 -20.63
N LEU A 250 -22.16 -8.19 -20.28
CA LEU A 250 -23.08 -7.19 -19.74
C LEU A 250 -23.07 -7.26 -18.20
N PRO A 251 -23.05 -6.14 -17.48
CA PRO A 251 -23.17 -6.16 -16.02
C PRO A 251 -24.56 -6.67 -15.62
N ALA A 252 -24.62 -7.75 -14.85
CA ALA A 252 -25.86 -8.23 -14.24
C ALA A 252 -26.07 -7.47 -12.94
N VAL A 253 -27.12 -6.65 -12.87
CA VAL A 253 -27.48 -5.89 -11.66
C VAL A 253 -28.74 -6.47 -11.04
N ASP A 254 -28.60 -7.07 -9.86
CA ASP A 254 -29.76 -7.57 -9.10
C ASP A 254 -30.61 -6.38 -8.63
N PRO A 255 -31.91 -6.34 -8.94
CA PRO A 255 -32.80 -5.28 -8.50
C PRO A 255 -32.98 -5.33 -6.98
N ILE A 256 -32.42 -4.34 -6.29
CA ILE A 256 -32.51 -4.22 -4.83
C ILE A 256 -33.84 -3.56 -4.47
N TYR A 257 -34.87 -4.35 -4.15
CA TYR A 257 -36.13 -3.84 -3.62
C TYR A 257 -36.01 -3.62 -2.11
N THR A 258 -35.41 -2.50 -1.70
CA THR A 258 -35.52 -2.00 -0.33
C THR A 258 -36.27 -0.67 -0.36
N TRP A 259 -37.40 -0.62 0.33
CA TRP A 259 -38.19 0.60 0.57
C TRP A 259 -37.44 1.63 1.45
N VAL A 260 -36.23 1.29 1.90
CA VAL A 260 -35.27 2.14 2.60
C VAL A 260 -33.94 2.09 1.85
N ARG A 261 -33.48 3.22 1.31
CA ARG A 261 -32.10 3.34 0.80
C ARG A 261 -31.17 3.58 1.99
N LEU A 262 -30.23 2.66 2.21
CA LEU A 262 -29.15 2.84 3.17
C LEU A 262 -27.98 3.52 2.45
N ALA A 263 -27.32 4.46 3.12
CA ALA A 263 -26.10 5.07 2.59
C ALA A 263 -25.02 3.99 2.41
N GLN A 264 -24.32 4.02 1.28
CA GLN A 264 -23.18 3.13 1.07
C GLN A 264 -22.01 3.55 1.98
N ARG A 265 -21.15 2.59 2.28
CA ARG A 265 -19.93 2.80 3.08
C ARG A 265 -18.74 2.99 2.15
N VAL A 266 -18.21 4.20 2.09
CA VAL A 266 -17.04 4.53 1.27
C VAL A 266 -15.77 4.37 2.10
N PRO A 267 -14.82 3.52 1.70
CA PRO A 267 -13.54 3.39 2.39
C PRO A 267 -12.65 4.61 2.12
N VAL A 268 -12.25 5.26 3.20
CA VAL A 268 -11.29 6.36 3.21
C VAL A 268 -10.01 5.84 3.87
N ARG A 269 -8.89 5.92 3.14
CA ARG A 269 -7.58 5.50 3.62
C ARG A 269 -6.94 6.62 4.41
N ILE A 270 -6.51 6.29 5.62
CA ILE A 270 -5.85 7.20 6.55
C ILE A 270 -4.45 6.68 6.80
N ARG A 271 -3.47 7.51 6.44
CA ARG A 271 -2.07 7.28 6.74
C ARG A 271 -1.82 7.64 8.19
N ILE A 272 -1.14 6.76 8.92
CA ILE A 272 -0.77 6.98 10.32
C ILE A 272 0.47 7.88 10.34
N ASP A 273 0.43 8.96 11.13
CA ASP A 273 1.58 9.88 11.27
C ASP A 273 2.49 9.44 12.41
N GLU A 274 1.89 9.15 13.57
CA GLU A 274 2.61 8.79 14.77
C GLU A 274 1.81 7.76 15.58
N VAL A 275 2.48 6.68 15.98
CA VAL A 275 1.91 5.68 16.88
C VAL A 275 2.45 5.94 18.29
N PRO A 276 1.60 6.26 19.27
CA PRO A 276 2.00 6.39 20.66
C PRO A 276 2.73 5.14 21.19
N ALA A 277 3.72 5.35 22.07
CA ALA A 277 4.49 4.25 22.65
C ALA A 277 3.59 3.28 23.43
N GLY A 278 3.81 1.97 23.23
CA GLY A 278 3.06 0.90 23.90
C GLY A 278 1.87 0.33 23.12
N ILE A 279 1.59 0.84 21.92
CA ILE A 279 0.56 0.28 21.03
C ILE A 279 1.20 -0.68 20.03
N THR A 280 0.84 -1.96 20.12
CA THR A 280 1.16 -2.95 19.09
C THR A 280 0.01 -3.00 18.10
N LEU A 281 0.21 -2.48 16.89
CA LEU A 281 -0.78 -2.54 15.83
C LEU A 281 -0.91 -3.96 15.30
N VAL A 282 -2.15 -4.45 15.21
CA VAL A 282 -2.47 -5.74 14.60
C VAL A 282 -3.47 -5.49 13.48
N ALA A 283 -3.18 -6.07 12.31
CA ALA A 283 -4.09 -6.01 11.19
C ALA A 283 -5.46 -6.60 11.55
N GLY A 284 -6.52 -5.88 11.21
CA GLY A 284 -7.90 -6.25 11.54
C GLY A 284 -8.44 -5.66 12.83
N MET A 285 -7.61 -4.97 13.63
CA MET A 285 -8.10 -4.20 14.79
C MET A 285 -9.18 -3.20 14.37
N THR A 286 -10.24 -3.14 15.17
CA THR A 286 -11.35 -2.21 14.98
C THR A 286 -11.04 -0.87 15.65
N CYS A 287 -11.45 0.20 14.98
CA CYS A 287 -11.21 1.56 15.46
C CYS A 287 -12.34 2.50 15.07
N THR A 288 -12.51 3.54 15.87
CA THR A 288 -13.36 4.68 15.54
C THR A 288 -12.50 5.76 14.94
N VAL A 289 -12.91 6.28 13.81
CA VAL A 289 -12.20 7.31 13.04
C VAL A 289 -13.05 8.57 13.02
N SER A 290 -12.45 9.71 13.34
CA SER A 290 -13.04 11.03 13.17
C SER A 290 -12.14 11.89 12.28
N VAL A 291 -12.70 12.51 11.25
CA VAL A 291 -11.98 13.42 10.36
C VAL A 291 -12.30 14.87 10.74
N GLY A 292 -11.31 15.75 10.63
CA GLY A 292 -11.42 17.18 10.94
C GLY A 292 -11.06 17.55 12.38
N GLU A 293 -10.71 18.81 12.59
CA GLU A 293 -10.36 19.33 13.91
C GLU A 293 -11.60 19.45 14.81
N ARG A 294 -11.49 18.95 16.05
CA ARG A 294 -12.52 19.03 17.10
C ARG A 294 -12.95 20.46 17.48
N GLY A 295 -12.38 21.51 16.87
CA GLY A 295 -12.68 22.93 17.11
C GLY A 295 -13.18 23.74 15.90
N ALA A 296 -13.01 23.26 14.66
CA ALA A 296 -13.40 24.02 13.45
C ALA A 296 -14.93 24.13 13.31
N HIS A 297 -15.66 23.12 13.80
CA HIS A 297 -17.11 23.04 13.67
C HIS A 297 -17.87 24.22 14.30
N PHE A 298 -17.38 24.83 15.39
CA PHE A 298 -18.06 25.96 16.01
C PHE A 298 -17.88 27.26 15.22
N GLN A 299 -16.67 27.53 14.73
CA GLN A 299 -16.40 28.72 13.91
C GLN A 299 -17.03 28.60 12.52
N ASP A 300 -16.99 27.43 11.90
CA ASP A 300 -17.66 27.18 10.61
C ASP A 300 -19.18 27.24 10.73
N TRP A 301 -19.75 26.76 11.82
CA TRP A 301 -21.18 26.91 12.12
C TRP A 301 -21.57 28.39 12.33
N LEU A 302 -20.77 29.16 13.08
CA LEU A 302 -20.95 30.60 13.24
C LEU A 302 -20.84 31.36 11.91
N MET A 303 -19.88 31.01 11.06
CA MET A 303 -19.71 31.62 9.74
C MET A 303 -20.84 31.23 8.77
N ALA A 304 -21.29 29.97 8.78
CA ALA A 304 -22.41 29.49 7.97
C ALA A 304 -23.73 30.13 8.40
N MET A 305 -23.93 30.32 9.71
CA MET A 305 -25.10 31.00 10.25
C MET A 305 -25.08 32.49 9.92
N ARG A 306 -23.93 33.16 10.05
CA ARG A 306 -23.74 34.55 9.59
C ARG A 306 -24.06 34.71 8.10
N ARG A 307 -23.57 33.81 7.24
CA ARG A 307 -23.84 33.83 5.78
C ARG A 307 -25.32 33.63 5.45
N ARG A 308 -26.02 32.73 6.16
CA ARG A 308 -27.47 32.52 6.00
C ARG A 308 -28.30 33.74 6.40
N PHE A 309 -27.84 34.52 7.37
CA PHE A 309 -28.53 35.74 7.81
C PHE A 309 -28.16 37.00 7.02
N THR A 310 -26.95 37.09 6.44
CA THR A 310 -26.49 38.31 5.74
C THR A 310 -26.59 38.27 4.21
N GLY A 311 -26.99 37.15 3.60
CA GLY A 311 -27.24 37.07 2.15
C GLY A 311 -26.05 37.43 1.25
N ALA A 312 -24.81 37.42 1.78
CA ALA A 312 -23.64 37.84 1.04
C ALA A 312 -23.10 36.68 0.18
N SER A 313 -23.28 36.78 -1.14
CA SER A 313 -22.54 36.00 -2.13
C SER A 313 -21.04 36.30 -2.01
N ALA A 314 -20.20 35.27 -2.09
CA ALA A 314 -18.75 35.41 -2.11
C ALA A 314 -18.31 36.31 -3.28
N PRO A 315 -17.31 37.20 -3.11
CA PRO A 315 -16.62 37.76 -4.27
C PRO A 315 -15.86 36.64 -5.00
N PRO A 316 -15.72 36.72 -6.34
CA PRO A 316 -15.05 35.69 -7.13
C PRO A 316 -13.58 35.52 -6.71
N PRO A 317 -13.00 34.32 -6.91
CA PRO A 317 -11.59 34.09 -6.61
C PRO A 317 -10.73 35.00 -7.49
N THR A 318 -9.89 35.81 -6.85
CA THR A 318 -8.73 36.42 -7.51
C THR A 318 -7.78 35.30 -7.93
N GLN A 319 -7.29 35.42 -9.17
CA GLN A 319 -6.38 34.51 -9.88
C GLN A 319 -5.18 34.05 -9.04
#